data_AF-A0A4Q3T1F2-F1
#
_entry.id   AF-A0A4Q3T1F2-F1
#
_cell.length_a   1.000
_cell.length_b   1.000
_cell.length_c   1.000
_cell.angle_alpha   90.00
_cell.angle_beta   90.00
_cell.angle_gamma   90.00
#
_symmetry.space_group_name_H-M   'P 1'
#
loop_
_entity.id
_entity.type
_entity.pdbx_description
1 polymer ?
#
loop_
_entity_poly.entity_id
_entity_poly.type
_entity_poly.pdbx_seq_one_letter_code
_entity_poly.pdbx_strand_id
1 'polypeptide(L)'
;MSEGVFQSITKPAGKPFQQASIPLGADRDDKTSKPPTGKDAVSTAIADELFLTENISKKGASKLKDDLDKIKKDNKVERSISTMFRIISDNHVSLSQMADSKANIMISVNTIVISILVSVLLGKLQFYPEYILPTIILLSICLSAVVFAILATRPNVNRGTFTREDISNKKANLLFFGNFYNMALEDYDWAMKEMMSDREYLNSSMIKDIYFLGVVLARKYKYLRISYNIFMFGLVVAILAFGIAFFVGM
;
A
#
# COMPACT_ATOMS: atom_id res chain seq x y z
N MET A 1 11.31 -21.69 -2.55
CA MET A 1 11.84 -21.71 -1.16
C MET A 1 11.12 -20.61 -0.39
N SER A 2 10.65 -20.92 0.83
CA SER A 2 9.87 -20.09 1.76
C SER A 2 8.34 -20.23 1.70
N GLU A 3 7.84 -21.34 2.28
CA GLU A 3 6.53 -21.38 2.94
C GLU A 3 6.73 -21.08 4.43
N GLY A 4 5.75 -20.39 5.03
CA GLY A 4 5.60 -20.30 6.47
C GLY A 4 5.39 -18.87 6.95
N VAL A 5 4.15 -18.53 7.30
CA VAL A 5 3.70 -17.82 8.52
C VAL A 5 2.20 -17.57 8.33
N PHE A 6 1.33 -18.42 8.90
CA PHE A 6 -0.03 -18.03 9.30
C PHE A 6 -0.65 -19.14 10.19
N GLN A 7 -0.60 -18.94 11.50
CA GLN A 7 -1.52 -19.54 12.48
C GLN A 7 -1.73 -18.49 13.58
N SER A 8 -2.82 -17.73 13.51
CA SER A 8 -4.13 -17.97 14.14
C SER A 8 -4.12 -17.80 15.67
N ILE A 9 -4.51 -16.61 16.12
CA ILE A 9 -4.80 -16.30 17.53
C ILE A 9 -6.28 -16.57 17.77
N THR A 10 -6.58 -17.50 18.67
CA THR A 10 -7.91 -17.67 19.29
C THR A 10 -7.78 -17.64 20.81
N LYS A 11 -8.39 -16.63 21.45
CA LYS A 11 -8.93 -16.67 22.83
C LYS A 11 -10.40 -17.16 22.74
N PRO A 12 -11.10 -17.64 23.80
CA PRO A 12 -11.13 -17.08 25.18
C PRO A 12 -11.46 -18.06 26.34
N ALA A 13 -11.65 -17.50 27.56
CA ALA A 13 -12.38 -17.96 28.76
C ALA A 13 -11.51 -17.75 30.03
N GLY A 14 -11.88 -16.99 31.07
CA GLY A 14 -13.18 -16.89 31.73
C GLY A 14 -13.20 -17.84 32.93
N LYS A 15 -12.86 -17.38 34.14
CA LYS A 15 -13.11 -18.12 35.39
C LYS A 15 -13.79 -17.20 36.42
N PRO A 16 -14.85 -17.66 37.11
CA PRO A 16 -15.61 -16.85 38.05
C PRO A 16 -14.99 -16.85 39.46
N PHE A 17 -15.33 -15.79 40.20
CA PHE A 17 -15.07 -15.62 41.62
C PHE A 17 -15.69 -16.76 42.45
N GLN A 18 -14.93 -17.28 43.42
CA GLN A 18 -15.42 -18.23 44.42
C GLN A 18 -15.37 -17.56 45.79
N GLN A 19 -16.51 -17.52 46.47
CA GLN A 19 -16.72 -16.90 47.76
C GLN A 19 -16.92 -17.97 48.85
N ALA A 20 -16.46 -17.63 50.06
CA ALA A 20 -16.82 -18.16 51.37
C ALA A 20 -16.25 -19.51 51.83
N SER A 21 -15.52 -19.47 52.97
CA SER A 21 -15.94 -20.14 54.21
C SER A 21 -15.00 -19.77 55.37
N ILE A 22 -15.58 -19.21 56.44
CA ILE A 22 -14.96 -18.94 57.74
C ILE A 22 -15.12 -20.21 58.59
N PRO A 23 -14.13 -20.61 59.42
CA PRO A 23 -14.40 -21.41 60.60
C PRO A 23 -14.38 -20.54 61.88
N LEU A 24 -15.46 -20.69 62.65
CA LEU A 24 -15.60 -20.23 64.03
C LEU A 24 -14.81 -21.16 64.98
N GLY A 25 -14.10 -20.56 65.95
CA GLY A 25 -14.00 -21.07 67.32
C GLY A 25 -12.72 -21.81 67.72
N ALA A 26 -11.90 -21.17 68.57
CA ALA A 26 -11.38 -21.77 69.79
C ALA A 26 -10.87 -20.67 70.75
N ASP A 27 -11.18 -20.88 72.03
CA ASP A 27 -11.10 -20.03 73.22
C ASP A 27 -9.69 -19.55 73.66
N ARG A 28 -9.69 -18.38 74.32
CA ARG A 28 -8.91 -17.91 75.51
C ARG A 28 -7.37 -17.81 75.36
N ASP A 29 -6.73 -16.70 75.73
CA ASP A 29 -6.65 -16.15 77.09
C ASP A 29 -6.48 -14.62 77.15
N ASP A 30 -7.00 -14.09 78.24
CA ASP A 30 -6.92 -12.73 78.79
C ASP A 30 -5.50 -12.16 78.89
N LYS A 31 -5.34 -10.88 78.51
CA LYS A 31 -4.64 -9.87 79.33
C LYS A 31 -4.93 -8.43 78.85
N THR A 32 -5.74 -7.78 79.69
CA THR A 32 -5.62 -6.37 80.10
C THR A 32 -5.86 -5.26 79.05
N SER A 33 -7.04 -4.69 79.19
CA SER A 33 -7.46 -3.36 78.76
C SER A 33 -6.53 -2.22 79.21
N LYS A 34 -6.29 -1.25 78.32
CA LYS A 34 -6.19 0.17 78.69
C LYS A 34 -6.91 1.01 77.62
N PRO A 35 -7.82 1.94 77.98
CA PRO A 35 -8.58 2.71 76.99
C PRO A 35 -7.70 3.83 76.41
N PRO A 36 -7.78 4.13 75.10
CA PRO A 36 -7.10 5.29 74.55
C PRO A 36 -7.88 6.56 74.95
N THR A 37 -7.16 7.45 75.61
CA THR A 37 -7.57 8.80 75.98
C THR A 37 -7.88 9.67 74.75
N GLY A 38 -8.87 10.56 74.86
CA GLY A 38 -9.49 11.31 73.76
C GLY A 38 -8.65 12.36 73.00
N LYS A 39 -7.34 12.16 72.82
CA LYS A 39 -6.48 12.94 71.91
C LYS A 39 -5.95 12.11 70.73
N ASP A 40 -6.09 10.79 70.79
CA ASP A 40 -5.43 9.87 69.88
C ASP A 40 -6.31 9.50 68.67
N ALA A 41 -7.64 9.55 68.85
CA ALA A 41 -8.62 9.23 67.80
C ALA A 41 -8.77 10.31 66.71
N VAL A 42 -8.45 11.57 67.03
CA VAL A 42 -8.49 12.69 66.08
C VAL A 42 -7.24 12.68 65.19
N SER A 43 -6.08 12.31 65.75
CA SER A 43 -4.80 12.21 65.02
C SER A 43 -4.80 11.06 64.00
N THR A 44 -5.39 9.92 64.35
CA THR A 44 -5.51 8.75 63.45
C THR A 44 -6.52 8.99 62.31
N ALA A 45 -7.64 9.64 62.59
CA ALA A 45 -8.64 9.97 61.56
C ALA A 45 -8.10 10.99 60.53
N ILE A 46 -7.33 11.98 60.96
CA ILE A 46 -6.68 12.96 60.07
C ILE A 46 -5.57 12.30 59.24
N ALA A 47 -4.82 11.36 59.81
CA ALA A 47 -3.81 10.59 59.07
C ALA A 47 -4.45 9.69 58.00
N ASP A 48 -5.57 9.03 58.31
CA ASP A 48 -6.29 8.20 57.34
C ASP A 48 -6.91 9.03 56.21
N GLU A 49 -7.49 10.21 56.49
CA GLU A 49 -7.98 11.12 55.42
C GLU A 49 -6.85 11.65 54.53
N LEU A 50 -5.68 11.96 55.10
CA LEU A 50 -4.51 12.40 54.33
C LEU A 50 -3.94 11.27 53.45
N PHE A 51 -3.93 10.03 53.96
CA PHE A 51 -3.53 8.84 53.19
C PHE A 51 -4.54 8.48 52.09
N LEU A 52 -5.84 8.65 52.34
CA LEU A 52 -6.89 8.43 51.35
C LEU A 52 -6.83 9.47 50.23
N THR A 53 -6.65 10.74 50.56
CA THR A 53 -6.50 11.82 49.57
C THR A 53 -5.22 11.69 48.74
N GLU A 54 -4.10 11.28 49.34
CA GLU A 54 -2.85 11.01 48.62
C GLU A 54 -2.97 9.80 47.66
N ASN A 55 -3.64 8.72 48.09
CA ASN A 55 -3.87 7.56 47.23
C ASN A 55 -4.85 7.84 46.09
N ILE A 56 -5.89 8.65 46.31
CA ILE A 56 -6.81 9.10 45.26
C ILE A 56 -6.07 9.97 44.24
N SER A 57 -5.20 10.88 44.71
CA SER A 57 -4.34 11.72 43.85
C SER A 57 -3.34 10.88 43.03
N LYS A 58 -2.67 9.90 43.66
CA LYS A 58 -1.76 8.96 42.97
C LYS A 58 -2.48 8.07 41.95
N LYS A 59 -3.67 7.55 42.26
CA LYS A 59 -4.51 6.81 41.29
C LYS A 59 -4.97 7.68 40.13
N GLY A 60 -5.39 8.93 40.40
CA GLY A 60 -5.75 9.90 39.37
C GLY A 60 -4.58 10.23 38.45
N ALA A 61 -3.39 10.47 39.02
CA ALA A 61 -2.17 10.72 38.26
C ALA A 61 -1.70 9.51 37.45
N SER A 62 -1.85 8.28 37.98
CA SER A 62 -1.56 7.05 37.25
C SER A 62 -2.50 6.86 36.06
N LYS A 63 -3.81 7.04 36.27
CA LYS A 63 -4.80 6.91 35.19
C LYS A 63 -4.61 7.95 34.09
N LEU A 64 -4.26 9.18 34.46
CA LEU A 64 -3.94 10.24 33.50
C LEU A 64 -2.67 9.93 32.69
N LYS A 65 -1.64 9.34 33.33
CA LYS A 65 -0.44 8.85 32.62
C LYS A 65 -0.77 7.72 31.64
N ASP A 66 -1.59 6.76 32.06
CA ASP A 66 -2.01 5.65 31.20
C ASP A 66 -2.81 6.12 29.97
N ASP A 67 -3.71 7.09 30.15
CA ASP A 67 -4.50 7.67 29.05
C ASP A 67 -3.63 8.54 28.12
N LEU A 68 -2.68 9.31 28.67
CA LEU A 68 -1.67 10.05 27.88
C LEU A 68 -0.79 9.11 27.05
N ASP A 69 -0.38 7.98 27.62
CA ASP A 69 0.48 7.03 26.92
C ASP A 69 -0.27 6.23 25.85
N LYS A 70 -1.58 5.97 26.04
CA LYS A 70 -2.46 5.48 24.96
C LYS A 70 -2.59 6.48 23.82
N ILE A 71 -2.88 7.75 24.12
CA ILE A 71 -3.00 8.81 23.09
C ILE A 71 -1.68 8.95 22.31
N LYS A 72 -0.53 8.92 22.99
CA LYS A 72 0.79 8.96 22.32
C LYS A 72 0.99 7.75 21.42
N LYS A 73 0.59 6.56 21.87
CA LYS A 73 0.70 5.33 21.08
C LYS A 73 -0.19 5.40 19.83
N ASP A 74 -1.42 5.85 19.97
CA ASP A 74 -2.37 5.97 18.87
C ASP A 74 -1.89 7.00 17.83
N ASN A 75 -1.43 8.17 18.29
CA ASN A 75 -0.80 9.18 17.42
C ASN A 75 0.44 8.64 16.69
N LYS A 76 1.24 7.81 17.36
CA LYS A 76 2.41 7.15 16.73
C LYS A 76 1.96 6.18 15.64
N VAL A 77 0.92 5.38 15.91
CA VAL A 77 0.35 4.44 14.93
C VAL A 77 -0.20 5.20 13.72
N GLU A 78 -0.98 6.26 13.92
CA GLU A 78 -1.51 7.09 12.82
C GLU A 78 -0.40 7.71 11.98
N ARG A 79 0.68 8.22 12.61
CA ARG A 79 1.84 8.74 11.90
C ARG A 79 2.53 7.63 11.09
N SER A 80 2.66 6.43 11.63
CA SER A 80 3.21 5.27 10.90
C SER A 80 2.33 4.88 9.70
N ILE A 81 1.01 4.89 9.86
CA ILE A 81 0.05 4.62 8.77
C ILE A 81 0.17 5.68 7.67
N SER A 82 0.17 6.97 8.02
CA SER A 82 0.36 8.07 7.06
C SER A 82 1.69 7.96 6.31
N THR A 83 2.77 7.63 7.03
CA THR A 83 4.10 7.42 6.44
C THR A 83 4.08 6.23 5.47
N MET A 84 3.41 5.13 5.83
CA MET A 84 3.26 3.96 4.98
C MET A 84 2.50 4.30 3.68
N PHE A 85 1.37 4.99 3.77
CA PHE A 85 0.60 5.43 2.60
C PHE A 85 1.44 6.31 1.65
N ARG A 86 2.23 7.23 2.21
CA ARG A 86 3.16 8.06 1.44
C ARG A 86 4.22 7.22 0.73
N ILE A 87 4.93 6.35 1.46
CA ILE A 87 5.98 5.50 0.89
C ILE A 87 5.45 4.62 -0.24
N ILE A 88 4.28 4.01 -0.05
CA ILE A 88 3.69 3.14 -1.06
C ILE A 88 3.28 3.93 -2.30
N SER A 89 2.66 5.09 -2.13
CA SER A 89 2.28 5.97 -3.25
C SER A 89 3.50 6.42 -4.03
N ASP A 90 4.54 6.89 -3.34
CA ASP A 90 5.82 7.30 -3.95
C ASP A 90 6.48 6.12 -4.69
N ASN A 91 6.46 4.93 -4.11
CA ASN A 91 6.99 3.72 -4.75
C ASN A 91 6.22 3.35 -6.02
N HIS A 92 4.89 3.42 -6.02
CA HIS A 92 4.10 3.13 -7.21
C HIS A 92 4.30 4.16 -8.32
N VAL A 93 4.41 5.45 -7.98
CA VAL A 93 4.75 6.50 -8.96
C VAL A 93 6.12 6.22 -9.56
N SER A 94 7.11 5.91 -8.73
CA SER A 94 8.46 5.53 -9.17
C SER A 94 8.45 4.30 -10.08
N LEU A 95 7.74 3.22 -9.70
CA LEU A 95 7.59 2.02 -10.53
C LEU A 95 6.91 2.31 -11.87
N SER A 96 5.91 3.20 -11.89
CA SER A 96 5.28 3.64 -13.13
C SER A 96 6.30 4.35 -14.02
N GLN A 97 7.07 5.29 -13.47
CA GLN A 97 8.11 6.01 -14.21
C GLN A 97 9.21 5.06 -14.71
N MET A 98 9.60 4.06 -13.93
CA MET A 98 10.53 3.01 -14.35
C MET A 98 9.99 2.20 -15.54
N ALA A 99 8.69 1.86 -15.51
CA ALA A 99 8.06 1.17 -16.63
C ALA A 99 8.05 2.02 -17.90
N ASP A 100 7.70 3.30 -17.78
CA ASP A 100 7.68 4.25 -18.90
C ASP A 100 9.09 4.48 -19.47
N SER A 101 10.11 4.57 -18.59
CA SER A 101 11.52 4.64 -19.00
C SER A 101 11.95 3.39 -19.78
N LYS A 102 11.62 2.19 -19.32
CA LYS A 102 11.93 0.93 -20.02
C LYS A 102 11.23 0.84 -21.38
N ALA A 103 9.98 1.30 -21.47
CA ALA A 103 9.28 1.37 -22.74
C ALA A 103 9.96 2.37 -23.71
N ASN A 104 10.37 3.54 -23.23
CA ASN A 104 11.10 4.52 -24.04
C ASN A 104 12.47 3.99 -24.52
N ILE A 105 13.19 3.25 -23.69
CA ILE A 105 14.42 2.55 -24.10
C ILE A 105 14.11 1.56 -25.23
N MET A 106 13.06 0.75 -25.08
CA MET A 106 12.65 -0.23 -26.09
C MET A 106 12.28 0.44 -27.42
N ILE A 107 11.57 1.58 -27.37
CA ILE A 107 11.23 2.37 -28.57
C ILE A 107 12.51 2.91 -29.24
N SER A 108 13.41 3.50 -28.45
CA SER A 108 14.66 4.10 -28.95
C SER A 108 15.56 3.07 -29.62
N VAL A 109 15.81 1.93 -28.97
CA VAL A 109 16.66 0.86 -29.53
C VAL A 109 16.09 0.34 -30.85
N ASN A 110 14.78 0.08 -30.93
CA ASN A 110 14.16 -0.39 -32.18
C ASN A 110 14.19 0.69 -33.28
N THR A 111 14.02 1.97 -32.93
CA THR A 111 14.10 3.07 -33.89
C THR A 111 15.51 3.19 -34.48
N ILE A 112 16.56 2.99 -33.67
CA ILE A 112 17.95 2.96 -34.13
C ILE A 112 18.17 1.79 -35.10
N VAL A 113 17.70 0.58 -34.75
CA VAL A 113 17.81 -0.61 -35.61
C VAL A 113 17.12 -0.37 -36.97
N ILE A 114 15.90 0.15 -36.96
CA ILE A 114 15.15 0.46 -38.18
C ILE A 114 15.89 1.52 -39.01
N SER A 115 16.42 2.57 -38.39
CA SER A 115 17.17 3.64 -39.07
C SER A 115 18.39 3.10 -39.81
N ILE A 116 19.19 2.24 -39.16
CA ILE A 116 20.36 1.60 -39.78
C ILE A 116 19.92 0.68 -40.92
N LEU A 117 18.87 -0.11 -40.72
CA LEU A 117 18.35 -1.02 -41.74
C LEU A 117 17.86 -0.27 -42.98
N VAL A 118 17.14 0.84 -42.80
CA VAL A 118 16.68 1.70 -43.91
C VAL A 118 17.86 2.37 -44.61
N SER A 119 18.86 2.84 -43.87
CA SER A 119 20.03 3.52 -44.45
C SER A 119 20.93 2.58 -45.26
N VAL A 120 21.17 1.36 -44.75
CA VAL A 120 22.18 0.44 -45.31
C VAL A 120 21.57 -0.59 -46.26
N LEU A 121 20.43 -1.19 -45.89
CA LEU A 121 19.89 -2.36 -46.61
C LEU A 121 18.95 -1.96 -47.76
N LEU A 122 18.13 -0.92 -47.62
CA LEU A 122 17.11 -0.59 -48.63
C LEU A 122 17.71 -0.27 -50.01
N GLY A 123 18.85 0.43 -50.06
CA GLY A 123 19.56 0.70 -51.32
C GLY A 123 20.29 -0.52 -51.91
N LYS A 124 20.54 -1.55 -51.10
CA LYS A 124 21.26 -2.78 -51.52
C LYS A 124 20.33 -3.95 -51.84
N LEU A 125 19.07 -3.90 -51.38
CA LEU A 125 18.07 -4.95 -51.59
C LEU A 125 17.77 -5.22 -53.07
N GLN A 126 17.91 -4.23 -53.96
CA GLN A 126 17.74 -4.41 -55.40
C GLN A 126 18.84 -5.28 -56.03
N PHE A 127 20.03 -5.30 -55.43
CA PHE A 127 21.18 -6.06 -55.91
C PHE A 127 21.30 -7.42 -55.23
N TYR A 128 20.73 -7.59 -54.05
CA TYR A 128 20.80 -8.82 -53.25
C TYR A 128 19.41 -9.22 -52.74
N PRO A 129 18.58 -9.89 -53.56
CA PRO A 129 17.21 -10.25 -53.22
C PRO A 129 17.12 -11.24 -52.05
N GLU A 130 18.17 -12.02 -51.81
CA GLU A 130 18.32 -12.98 -50.69
C GLU A 130 17.99 -12.34 -49.32
N TYR A 131 18.35 -11.06 -49.14
CA TYR A 131 18.20 -10.35 -47.86
C TYR A 131 16.82 -9.71 -47.67
N ILE A 132 15.94 -9.71 -48.68
CA ILE A 132 14.60 -9.12 -48.57
C ILE A 132 13.81 -9.80 -47.45
N LEU A 133 13.82 -11.13 -47.40
CA LEU A 133 13.04 -11.91 -46.44
C LEU A 133 13.53 -11.70 -44.98
N PRO A 134 14.84 -11.83 -44.65
CA PRO A 134 15.34 -11.49 -43.32
C PRO A 134 15.07 -10.04 -42.90
N THR A 135 15.12 -9.10 -43.85
CA THR A 135 14.83 -7.68 -43.61
C THR A 135 13.38 -7.47 -43.19
N ILE A 136 12.42 -8.08 -43.90
CA ILE A 136 10.99 -8.00 -43.57
C ILE A 136 10.73 -8.64 -42.19
N ILE A 137 11.34 -9.79 -41.91
CA ILE A 137 11.24 -10.47 -40.61
C ILE A 137 11.70 -9.53 -39.49
N LEU A 138 12.92 -8.99 -39.60
CA LEU A 138 13.47 -8.07 -38.59
C LEU A 138 12.59 -6.82 -38.42
N LEU A 139 12.14 -6.22 -39.52
CA LEU A 139 11.27 -5.04 -39.48
C LEU A 139 9.95 -5.34 -38.75
N SER A 140 9.34 -6.50 -39.04
CA SER A 140 8.08 -6.92 -38.40
C SER A 140 8.23 -7.14 -36.89
N ILE A 141 9.36 -7.69 -36.45
CA ILE A 141 9.68 -7.90 -35.03
C ILE A 141 9.87 -6.56 -34.33
N CYS A 142 10.69 -5.66 -34.90
CA CYS A 142 10.94 -4.34 -34.35
C CYS A 142 9.65 -3.54 -34.23
N LEU A 143 8.82 -3.54 -35.27
CA LEU A 143 7.53 -2.85 -35.27
C LEU A 143 6.60 -3.42 -34.19
N SER A 144 6.50 -4.74 -34.10
CA SER A 144 5.67 -5.41 -33.09
C SER A 144 6.13 -5.06 -31.67
N ALA A 145 7.43 -5.10 -31.41
CA ALA A 145 8.01 -4.74 -30.11
C ALA A 145 7.70 -3.28 -29.75
N VAL A 146 7.87 -2.34 -30.69
CA VAL A 146 7.54 -0.92 -30.52
C VAL A 146 6.06 -0.71 -30.19
N VAL A 147 5.15 -1.38 -30.90
CA VAL A 147 3.70 -1.29 -30.64
C VAL A 147 3.39 -1.65 -29.19
N PHE A 148 3.93 -2.76 -28.67
CA PHE A 148 3.70 -3.14 -27.27
C PHE A 148 4.36 -2.17 -26.27
N ALA A 149 5.51 -1.59 -26.60
CA ALA A 149 6.14 -0.58 -25.76
C ALA A 149 5.29 0.71 -25.68
N ILE A 150 4.72 1.16 -26.80
CA ILE A 150 3.79 2.30 -26.84
C ILE A 150 2.50 1.98 -26.06
N LEU A 151 1.98 0.76 -26.15
CA LEU A 151 0.82 0.35 -25.36
C LEU A 151 1.10 0.37 -23.85
N ALA A 152 2.35 0.15 -23.43
CA ALA A 152 2.75 0.23 -22.02
C ALA A 152 2.76 1.67 -21.49
N THR A 153 3.06 2.66 -22.34
CA THR A 153 3.08 4.10 -21.96
C THR A 153 1.73 4.79 -22.17
N ARG A 154 0.79 4.15 -22.87
CA ARG A 154 -0.53 4.71 -23.14
C ARG A 154 -1.27 5.01 -21.81
N PRO A 155 -1.65 6.27 -21.55
CA PRO A 155 -2.44 6.60 -20.37
C PRO A 155 -3.82 5.93 -20.47
N ASN A 156 -4.27 5.32 -19.38
CA ASN A 156 -5.58 4.71 -19.31
C ASN A 156 -6.45 5.52 -18.35
N VAL A 157 -7.47 6.17 -18.88
CA VAL A 157 -8.47 6.89 -18.09
C VAL A 157 -9.70 6.00 -17.91
N ASN A 158 -10.02 5.66 -16.67
CA ASN A 158 -11.31 5.06 -16.36
C ASN A 158 -12.39 6.17 -16.41
N ARG A 159 -13.60 5.86 -16.89
CA ARG A 159 -14.69 6.86 -16.98
C ARG A 159 -15.30 7.05 -15.59
N GLY A 160 -15.43 8.30 -15.15
CA GLY A 160 -15.88 8.65 -13.80
C GLY A 160 -17.11 9.55 -13.79
N THR A 161 -18.19 9.01 -13.25
CA THR A 161 -19.30 9.77 -12.65
C THR A 161 -19.72 9.00 -11.41
N PHE A 162 -19.76 9.67 -10.25
CA PHE A 162 -20.30 9.12 -9.01
C PHE A 162 -21.51 9.93 -8.58
N THR A 163 -22.48 9.26 -7.98
CA THR A 163 -23.67 9.91 -7.40
C THR A 163 -23.40 10.31 -5.95
N ARG A 164 -24.21 11.23 -5.40
CA ARG A 164 -24.14 11.57 -3.97
C ARG A 164 -24.36 10.34 -3.07
N GLU A 165 -25.17 9.37 -3.52
CA GLU A 165 -25.32 8.08 -2.84
C GLU A 165 -24.01 7.26 -2.80
N ASP A 166 -23.18 7.26 -3.83
CA ASP A 166 -21.92 6.50 -3.84
C ASP A 166 -20.89 7.04 -2.85
N ILE A 167 -20.94 8.35 -2.60
CA ILE A 167 -20.12 9.06 -1.62
C ILE A 167 -20.63 8.77 -0.21
N SER A 168 -21.95 8.87 0.02
CA SER A 168 -22.57 8.55 1.31
C SER A 168 -22.36 7.08 1.71
N ASN A 169 -22.34 6.17 0.74
CA ASN A 169 -22.03 4.75 0.95
C ASN A 169 -20.51 4.46 1.06
N LYS A 170 -19.64 5.48 1.10
CA LYS A 170 -18.18 5.35 1.18
C LYS A 170 -17.58 4.49 0.06
N LYS A 171 -18.25 4.40 -1.10
CA LYS A 171 -17.83 3.55 -2.22
C LYS A 171 -16.91 4.30 -3.18
N ALA A 172 -17.13 5.61 -3.37
CA ALA A 172 -16.33 6.44 -4.26
C ALA A 172 -14.88 6.65 -3.75
N ASN A 173 -13.88 6.43 -4.61
CA ASN A 173 -12.50 6.86 -4.39
C ASN A 173 -12.33 8.30 -4.93
N LEU A 174 -12.47 9.28 -4.03
CA LEU A 174 -12.35 10.71 -4.35
C LEU A 174 -10.91 11.17 -4.58
N LEU A 175 -9.91 10.35 -4.25
CA LEU A 175 -8.49 10.69 -4.40
C LEU A 175 -8.01 10.53 -5.84
N PHE A 176 -8.68 9.70 -6.63
CA PHE A 176 -8.34 9.48 -8.03
C PHE A 176 -8.98 10.54 -8.93
N PHE A 177 -8.17 11.30 -9.66
CA PHE A 177 -8.64 12.37 -10.55
C PHE A 177 -9.68 11.90 -11.58
N GLY A 178 -9.53 10.68 -12.12
CA GLY A 178 -10.48 10.14 -13.10
C GLY A 178 -11.88 9.90 -12.53
N ASN A 179 -12.06 9.95 -11.21
CA ASN A 179 -13.35 9.80 -10.53
C ASN A 179 -14.05 11.13 -10.25
N PHE A 180 -13.34 12.26 -10.18
CA PHE A 180 -13.91 13.57 -9.84
C PHE A 180 -13.77 14.65 -10.92
N TYR A 181 -13.05 14.39 -12.03
CA TYR A 181 -12.74 15.42 -13.04
C TYR A 181 -13.96 16.13 -13.67
N ASN A 182 -15.15 15.54 -13.59
CA ASN A 182 -16.41 16.09 -14.10
C ASN A 182 -17.36 16.56 -12.98
N MET A 183 -16.90 16.60 -11.73
CA MET A 183 -17.73 16.99 -10.58
C MET A 183 -17.69 18.50 -10.34
N ALA A 184 -18.80 19.07 -9.86
CA ALA A 184 -18.83 20.48 -9.46
C ALA A 184 -17.93 20.71 -8.23
N LEU A 185 -17.28 21.88 -8.17
CA LEU A 185 -16.35 22.21 -7.08
C LEU A 185 -17.03 22.15 -5.70
N GLU A 186 -18.27 22.61 -5.61
CA GLU A 186 -19.06 22.61 -4.37
C GLU A 186 -19.30 21.19 -3.85
N ASP A 187 -19.66 20.27 -4.76
CA ASP A 187 -19.82 18.85 -4.42
C ASP A 187 -18.49 18.22 -3.99
N TYR A 188 -17.38 18.58 -4.66
CA TYR A 188 -16.04 18.07 -4.34
C TYR A 188 -15.54 18.55 -2.99
N ASP A 189 -15.68 19.85 -2.69
CA ASP A 189 -15.31 20.42 -1.40
C ASP A 189 -16.09 19.75 -0.25
N TRP A 190 -17.41 19.60 -0.41
CA TRP A 190 -18.25 18.91 0.57
C TRP A 190 -17.81 17.46 0.78
N ALA A 191 -17.64 16.69 -0.30
CA ALA A 191 -17.26 15.28 -0.23
C ALA A 191 -15.87 15.07 0.37
N MET A 192 -14.92 15.95 0.05
CA MET A 192 -13.57 15.92 0.62
C MET A 192 -13.58 16.22 2.12
N LYS A 193 -14.37 17.20 2.57
CA LYS A 193 -14.53 17.52 4.01
C LYS A 193 -15.16 16.37 4.79
N GLU A 194 -16.19 15.73 4.22
CA GLU A 194 -16.81 14.54 4.81
C GLU A 194 -15.80 13.40 4.96
N MET A 195 -15.04 13.10 3.90
CA MET A 195 -14.00 12.07 3.94
C MET A 195 -12.87 12.41 4.92
N MET A 196 -12.42 13.67 5.00
CA MET A 196 -11.37 14.07 5.94
C MET A 196 -11.82 14.01 7.40
N SER A 197 -13.12 14.15 7.66
CA SER A 197 -13.70 14.08 9.00
C SER A 197 -13.87 12.63 9.48
N ASP A 198 -13.98 11.67 8.56
CA ASP A 198 -14.11 10.24 8.85
C ASP A 198 -12.80 9.48 8.57
N ARG A 199 -12.09 9.13 9.66
CA ARG A 199 -10.84 8.34 9.63
C ARG A 199 -10.95 7.05 8.82
N GLU A 200 -12.05 6.32 8.98
CA GLU A 200 -12.23 5.03 8.33
C GLU A 200 -12.54 5.20 6.84
N TYR A 201 -13.31 6.23 6.48
CA TYR A 201 -13.53 6.57 5.08
C TYR A 201 -12.23 7.01 4.40
N LEU A 202 -11.45 7.91 5.02
CA LEU A 202 -10.17 8.36 4.47
C LEU A 202 -9.21 7.18 4.24
N ASN A 203 -9.04 6.31 5.23
CA ASN A 203 -8.18 5.13 5.12
C ASN A 203 -8.66 4.16 4.03
N SER A 204 -9.97 3.90 3.95
CA SER A 204 -10.54 3.06 2.91
C SER A 204 -10.29 3.63 1.50
N SER A 205 -10.43 4.95 1.33
CA SER A 205 -10.16 5.63 0.06
C SER A 205 -8.69 5.54 -0.34
N MET A 206 -7.75 5.74 0.59
CA MET A 206 -6.31 5.56 0.30
C MET A 206 -5.96 4.12 -0.07
N ILE A 207 -6.56 3.12 0.58
CA ILE A 207 -6.36 1.70 0.24
C ILE A 207 -6.83 1.42 -1.20
N LYS A 208 -8.01 1.92 -1.57
CA LYS A 208 -8.54 1.79 -2.94
C LYS A 208 -7.62 2.45 -3.95
N ASP A 209 -7.11 3.65 -3.65
CA ASP A 209 -6.23 4.38 -4.56
C ASP A 209 -4.94 3.60 -4.85
N ILE A 210 -4.27 3.12 -3.79
CA ILE A 210 -3.09 2.25 -3.92
C ILE A 210 -3.40 0.98 -4.73
N TYR A 211 -4.55 0.33 -4.46
CA TYR A 211 -4.96 -0.86 -5.20
C TYR A 211 -5.07 -0.58 -6.70
N PHE A 212 -5.78 0.47 -7.10
CA PHE A 212 -5.94 0.82 -8.51
C PHE A 212 -4.63 1.23 -9.17
N LEU A 213 -3.76 1.94 -8.44
CA LEU A 213 -2.43 2.29 -8.92
C LEU A 213 -1.58 1.03 -9.20
N GLY A 214 -1.68 0.01 -8.34
CA GLY A 214 -1.10 -1.31 -8.57
C GLY A 214 -1.67 -2.05 -9.79
N VAL A 215 -2.98 -2.00 -10.01
CA VAL A 215 -3.64 -2.63 -11.17
C VAL A 215 -3.15 -2.02 -12.49
N VAL A 216 -3.05 -0.69 -12.56
CA VAL A 216 -2.55 0.02 -13.75
C VAL A 216 -1.09 -0.34 -13.99
N LEU A 217 -0.28 -0.40 -12.93
CA LEU A 217 1.13 -0.78 -13.03
C LEU A 217 1.31 -2.20 -13.56
N ALA A 218 0.54 -3.17 -13.05
CA ALA A 218 0.58 -4.55 -13.52
C ALA A 218 0.30 -4.66 -15.02
N ARG A 219 -0.63 -3.85 -15.54
CA ARG A 219 -0.93 -3.76 -16.97
C ARG A 219 0.25 -3.22 -17.78
N LYS A 220 0.89 -2.13 -17.33
CA LYS A 220 2.10 -1.58 -17.99
C LYS A 220 3.21 -2.63 -18.08
N TYR A 221 3.49 -3.31 -16.97
CA TYR A 221 4.52 -4.35 -16.91
C TYR A 221 4.18 -5.57 -17.77
N LYS A 222 2.89 -5.91 -17.95
CA LYS A 222 2.45 -6.99 -18.85
C LYS A 222 2.78 -6.66 -20.31
N TYR A 223 2.40 -5.47 -20.79
CA TYR A 223 2.72 -5.06 -22.17
C TYR A 223 4.22 -4.96 -22.40
N LEU A 224 4.94 -4.40 -21.42
CA LEU A 224 6.38 -4.30 -21.47
C LEU A 224 7.02 -5.70 -21.59
N ARG A 225 6.60 -6.66 -20.76
CA ARG A 225 7.11 -8.04 -20.82
C ARG A 225 6.87 -8.69 -22.19
N ILE A 226 5.69 -8.47 -22.79
CA ILE A 226 5.39 -8.98 -24.14
C ILE A 226 6.33 -8.34 -25.17
N SER A 227 6.53 -7.02 -25.11
CA SER A 227 7.47 -6.29 -25.97
C SER A 227 8.89 -6.86 -25.89
N TYR A 228 9.41 -7.07 -24.67
CA TYR A 228 10.73 -7.67 -24.44
C TYR A 228 10.83 -9.08 -25.00
N ASN A 229 9.81 -9.92 -24.79
CA ASN A 229 9.84 -11.29 -25.29
C ASN A 229 9.84 -11.32 -26.83
N ILE A 230 9.00 -10.50 -27.48
CA ILE A 230 8.95 -10.41 -28.95
C ILE A 230 10.30 -9.95 -29.48
N PHE A 231 10.88 -8.89 -28.90
CA PHE A 231 12.17 -8.39 -29.34
C PHE A 231 13.28 -9.43 -29.12
N MET A 232 13.34 -10.06 -27.94
CA MET A 232 14.39 -11.02 -27.58
C MET A 232 14.39 -12.24 -28.49
N PHE A 233 13.26 -12.92 -28.64
CA PHE A 233 13.18 -14.11 -29.48
C PHE A 233 13.21 -13.76 -30.97
N GLY A 234 12.54 -12.67 -31.36
CA GLY A 234 12.52 -12.23 -32.74
C GLY A 234 13.90 -11.84 -33.25
N LEU A 235 14.71 -11.13 -32.44
CA LEU A 235 16.06 -10.75 -32.84
C LEU A 235 16.95 -11.97 -33.11
N VAL A 236 16.84 -13.04 -32.31
CA VAL A 236 17.54 -14.30 -32.57
C VAL A 236 17.09 -14.92 -33.90
N VAL A 237 15.78 -14.98 -34.14
CA VAL A 237 15.22 -15.50 -35.41
C VAL A 237 15.69 -14.68 -36.61
N ALA A 238 15.71 -13.35 -36.48
CA ALA A 238 16.17 -12.46 -37.54
C ALA A 238 17.66 -12.68 -37.85
N ILE A 239 18.52 -12.79 -36.83
CA ILE A 239 19.96 -13.06 -37.02
C ILE A 239 20.16 -14.39 -37.74
N LEU A 240 19.44 -15.43 -37.34
CA LEU A 240 19.51 -16.74 -38.02
C LEU A 240 19.03 -16.64 -39.47
N ALA A 241 17.96 -15.90 -39.74
CA ALA A 241 17.48 -15.68 -41.11
C ALA A 241 18.52 -14.96 -41.98
N PHE A 242 19.20 -13.94 -41.45
CA PHE A 242 20.31 -13.27 -42.14
C PHE A 242 21.49 -14.22 -42.40
N GLY A 243 21.83 -15.08 -41.43
CA GLY A 243 22.89 -16.08 -41.59
C GLY A 243 22.57 -17.13 -42.67
N ILE A 244 21.32 -17.59 -42.72
CA ILE A 244 20.86 -18.54 -43.76
C ILE A 244 20.87 -17.86 -45.13
N ALA A 245 20.36 -16.63 -45.24
CA ALA A 245 20.40 -15.88 -46.50
C ALA A 245 21.83 -15.65 -46.99
N PHE A 246 22.78 -15.40 -46.08
CA PHE A 246 24.19 -15.29 -46.43
C PHE A 246 24.76 -16.59 -46.98
N PHE A 247 24.39 -17.75 -46.43
CA PHE A 247 24.86 -19.05 -46.93
C PHE A 247 24.20 -19.47 -48.24
N VAL A 248 22.90 -19.14 -48.44
CA VAL A 248 22.16 -19.44 -49.67
C VAL A 248 22.61 -18.53 -50.83
N GLY A 249 22.93 -17.27 -50.54
CA GLY A 249 23.41 -16.30 -51.52
C GLY A 249 24.92 -16.34 -51.81
N MET A 250 25.67 -17.27 -51.18
CA MET A 250 27.11 -17.47 -51.41
C MET A 250 27.37 -18.40 -52.60
#